data_AF-A0A536PWB6-F1
#
_entry.id   AF-A0A536PWB6-F1
#
_cell.length_a   1.000
_cell.length_b   1.000
_cell.length_c   1.000
_cell.angle_alpha   90.00
_cell.angle_beta   90.00
_cell.angle_gamma   90.00
#
_symmetry.space_group_name_H-M   'P 1'
#
loop_
_entity.id
_entity.type
_entity.pdbx_description
1 polymer ?
#
loop_
_entity_poly.entity_id
_entity_poly.type
_entity_poly.pdbx_seq_one_letter_code
_entity_poly.pdbx_strand_id
1 'polypeptide(L)' 'MPEKKTLERAKKDLREGKGPSTAAGEFVREEMHHIREGKHGAQSTKQAIA' A
#
# COMPACT_ATOMS: atom_id res chain seq x y z
N MET A 1 -3.64 5.84 -8.84
CA MET A 1 -2.72 4.85 -9.44
C MET A 1 -1.52 4.72 -8.51
N PRO A 2 -1.07 3.49 -8.18
CA PRO A 2 0.02 3.28 -7.23
C PRO A 2 1.37 3.76 -7.76
N GLU A 3 2.24 4.18 -6.86
CA GLU A 3 3.59 4.64 -7.14
C GLU A 3 4.44 3.50 -7.71
N LYS A 4 5.36 3.85 -8.63
CA LYS A 4 6.32 2.89 -9.20
C LYS A 4 7.10 2.16 -8.11
N LYS A 5 7.40 2.84 -7.00
CA LYS A 5 8.11 2.28 -5.86
C LYS A 5 7.35 1.13 -5.19
N THR A 6 6.03 1.25 -5.05
CA THR A 6 5.17 0.20 -4.49
C THR A 6 5.15 -1.02 -5.39
N LEU A 7 5.03 -0.81 -6.70
CA LEU A 7 5.09 -1.91 -7.68
C LEU A 7 6.41 -2.67 -7.62
N GLU A 8 7.53 -1.97 -7.52
CA GLU A 8 8.85 -2.60 -7.42
C GLU A 8 9.03 -3.38 -6.12
N ARG A 9 8.51 -2.87 -4.99
CA ARG A 9 8.52 -3.61 -3.71
C ARG A 9 7.65 -4.85 -3.75
N ALA A 10 6.42 -4.74 -4.26
CA ALA A 10 5.52 -5.88 -4.40
C ALA A 10 6.13 -6.97 -5.30
N LYS A 11 6.75 -6.59 -6.43
CA LYS A 11 7.47 -7.53 -7.29
C LYS A 11 8.67 -8.15 -6.59
N LYS A 12 9.42 -7.38 -5.81
CA LYS A 12 10.56 -7.89 -5.03
C LYS A 12 10.09 -8.92 -4.00
N ASP A 13 9.01 -8.65 -3.28
CA ASP A 13 8.45 -9.59 -2.31
C ASP A 13 8.04 -10.92 -2.96
N LEU A 14 7.41 -10.86 -4.14
CA LEU A 14 7.08 -12.06 -4.92
C LEU A 14 8.34 -12.81 -5.40
N ARG A 15 9.38 -12.08 -5.85
CA ARG A 15 10.68 -12.68 -6.25
C ARG A 15 11.42 -13.33 -5.09
N GLU A 16 11.28 -12.77 -3.89
CA GLU A 16 11.80 -13.34 -2.64
C GLU A 16 10.97 -14.55 -2.15
N GLY A 17 9.92 -14.94 -2.87
CA GLY A 17 9.05 -16.07 -2.51
C GLY A 17 8.10 -15.77 -1.36
N LYS A 18 7.88 -14.49 -1.01
CA LYS A 18 6.92 -14.11 0.02
C LYS A 18 5.49 -14.34 -0.46
N GLY A 19 4.58 -14.49 0.51
CA GLY A 19 3.17 -14.70 0.24
C GLY A 19 2.54 -13.55 -0.58
N PRO A 20 1.51 -13.84 -1.40
CA PRO A 20 0.78 -12.82 -2.16
C PRO A 20 0.18 -11.71 -1.28
N SER A 21 -0.22 -12.04 -0.05
CA SER A 21 -0.73 -11.08 0.94
C SER A 21 0.34 -10.08 1.39
N THR A 22 1.60 -10.49 1.46
CA THR A 22 2.72 -9.60 1.79
C THR A 22 2.93 -8.57 0.69
N ALA A 23 2.97 -9.01 -0.57
CA ALA A 23 3.08 -8.12 -1.72
C ALA A 23 1.87 -7.16 -1.82
N ALA A 24 0.65 -7.64 -1.53
CA ALA A 24 -0.54 -6.80 -1.44
C ALA A 24 -0.45 -5.75 -0.30
N GLY A 25 0.21 -6.09 0.81
CA GLY A 25 0.43 -5.20 1.95
C GLY A 25 1.31 -3.99 1.64
N GLU A 26 2.09 -3.99 0.56
CA GLU A 26 2.81 -2.79 0.09
C GLU A 26 1.83 -1.72 -0.42
N PHE A 27 0.74 -2.10 -1.08
CA PHE A 27 -0.28 -1.17 -1.58
C PHE A 27 -1.14 -0.61 -0.45
N VAL A 28 -1.47 -1.43 0.56
CA VAL A 28 -2.18 -0.95 1.75
C VAL A 28 -1.33 0.06 2.52
N ARG A 29 -0.01 -0.17 2.63
CA ARG A 29 0.91 0.77 3.26
C ARG A 29 1.03 2.09 2.48
N GLU A 30 1.06 2.03 1.15
CA GLU A 30 1.03 3.22 0.30
C GLU A 30 -0.25 4.04 0.51
N GLU A 31 -1.41 3.38 0.47
CA GLU A 31 -2.70 4.04 0.66
C GLU A 31 -2.79 4.71 2.05
N MET A 32 -2.34 4.02 3.10
CA MET A 32 -2.23 4.58 4.45
C MET A 32 -1.29 5.78 4.51
N HIS A 33 -0.20 5.78 3.74
CA HIS A 33 0.71 6.91 3.65
C HIS A 33 0.04 8.11 2.97
N HIS A 34 -0.63 7.90 1.84
CA HIS A 34 -1.33 8.96 1.12
C HIS A 34 -2.49 9.55 1.93
N ILE A 35 -3.21 8.72 2.70
CA ILE A 35 -4.24 9.19 3.65
C ILE A 35 -3.61 10.09 4.72
N ARG A 36 -2.45 9.71 5.30
CA ARG A 36 -1.73 10.54 6.28
C ARG A 36 -1.19 11.83 5.69
N GLU A 37 -0.75 11.80 4.44
CA GLU A 37 -0.28 12.97 3.70
C GLU A 37 -1.44 13.86 3.18
N GLY A 38 -2.69 13.46 3.37
CA GLY A 38 -3.87 14.21 2.91
C GLY A 38 -4.05 14.22 1.38
N LYS A 39 -3.39 13.32 0.65
CA LYS A 39 -3.42 13.24 -0.82
C LYS A 39 -4.77 12.76 -1.37
N HIS A 40 -5.44 11.88 -0.63
CA HIS A 40 -6.81 11.45 -0.92
C HIS A 40 -7.68 12.11 0.13
N GLY A 41 -8.57 13.03 -0.27
CA GLY A 41 -9.35 13.90 0.64
C GLY A 41 -10.38 13.19 1.52
N ALA A 42 -10.00 12.14 2.23
CA ALA A 42 -10.85 11.39 3.16
C ALA A 42 -10.42 11.66 4.60
N GLN A 43 -11.29 12.40 5.29
CA GLN A 43 -11.31 12.54 6.74
C GLN A 43 -11.31 11.16 7.42
N SER A 44 -10.37 10.94 8.34
CA SER A 44 -10.36 9.85 9.33
C SER A 44 -9.80 8.49 8.87
N THR A 45 -8.70 8.13 9.51
CA THR A 45 -8.02 6.82 9.54
C THR A 45 -8.94 5.62 9.85
N LYS A 46 -10.18 5.85 10.31
CA LYS A 46 -11.17 4.80 10.63
C LYS A 46 -11.76 4.08 9.40
N GLN A 47 -11.73 4.68 8.21
CA GLN A 47 -12.32 4.05 7.02
C GLN A 47 -11.43 2.99 6.35
N ALA A 48 -10.13 2.94 6.68
CA ALA A 48 -9.18 2.01 6.08
C ALA A 48 -9.10 0.64 6.79
N ILE A 49 -9.86 0.46 7.88
CA ILE A 49 -9.93 -0.77 8.67
C ILE A 49 -11.42 -1.16 8.75
N ALA A 50 -11.97 -1.67 7.66
CA ALA A 50 -13.28 -2.31 7.58
C ALA A 50 -13.16 -3.56 6.70
#